data_AF-A0A7W7XCR7-F1
#
_entry.id   AF-A0A7W7XCR7-F1
#
_cell.length_a   1.000
_cell.length_b   1.000
_cell.length_c   1.000
_cell.angle_alpha   90.00
_cell.angle_beta   90.00
_cell.angle_gamma   90.00
#
_symmetry.space_group_name_H-M   'P 1'
#
loop_
_entity.id
_entity.type
_entity.pdbx_description
1 polymer ?
#
loop_
_entity_poly.entity_id
_entity_poly.type
_entity_poly.pdbx_seq_one_letter_code
_entity_poly.pdbx_strand_id
1 'polypeptide(L)'
;MHEETRGPDGRFSRLEAMLDSVVGDTTELRAYIGSVQAEVEELRQTVAGLEARLDLVVASWTAFRTDLDTEEAESHRTLADRYVNFVEQSLYGVARKAVKEKHGDIPPDRTARMVAGLCSELFGRADVSERRVRRILGVRADHELAQTVQRLVTQARGIVAESVRMKTRGFWEFDHIPGAPLDESRQQAWARCDESDPVEFVVAPAYVAGGTTYSRQRVRTSAS
;
A
#
# COMPACT_ATOMS: atom_id res chain seq x y z
N MET A 1 100.46 36.43 -12.76
CA MET A 1 99.76 36.76 -11.50
C MET A 1 98.62 37.70 -11.83
N HIS A 2 97.46 37.16 -12.19
CA HIS A 2 96.21 37.91 -12.30
C HIS A 2 95.35 37.48 -11.13
N GLU A 3 95.40 38.28 -10.06
CA GLU A 3 94.49 38.15 -8.92
C GLU A 3 93.24 38.94 -9.29
N GLU A 4 92.30 38.23 -9.88
CA GLU A 4 90.96 38.70 -10.19
C GLU A 4 90.21 38.88 -8.87
N THR A 5 90.26 40.09 -8.33
CA THR A 5 89.51 40.52 -7.16
C THR A 5 88.01 40.41 -7.46
N ARG A 6 87.41 39.26 -7.15
CA ARG A 6 85.95 39.11 -6.97
C ARG A 6 85.52 39.94 -5.78
N GLY A 7 85.27 41.23 -6.04
CA GLY A 7 84.83 42.20 -5.05
C GLY A 7 83.46 41.87 -4.46
N PRO A 8 83.16 42.40 -3.25
CA PRO A 8 81.87 42.25 -2.57
C PRO A 8 80.64 42.58 -3.44
N ASP A 9 80.81 43.48 -4.41
CA ASP A 9 79.75 43.96 -5.31
C ASP A 9 79.08 42.84 -6.13
N GLY A 10 79.84 41.84 -6.59
CA GLY A 10 79.27 40.73 -7.37
C GLY A 10 78.41 39.76 -6.53
N ARG A 11 78.62 39.70 -5.21
CA ARG A 11 77.77 38.93 -4.29
C ARG A 11 76.49 39.68 -3.93
N PHE A 12 76.58 41.01 -3.78
CA PHE A 12 75.40 41.85 -3.54
C PHE A 12 74.45 41.86 -4.74
N SER A 13 74.95 42.04 -5.97
CA SER A 13 74.08 42.00 -7.16
C SER A 13 73.40 40.63 -7.36
N ARG A 14 74.05 39.54 -6.94
CA ARG A 14 73.44 38.20 -7.00
C ARG A 14 72.35 38.01 -5.96
N LEU A 15 72.53 38.57 -4.76
CA LEU A 15 71.51 38.57 -3.71
C LEU A 15 70.31 39.44 -4.10
N GLU A 16 70.53 40.60 -4.73
CA GLU A 16 69.45 41.45 -5.27
C GLU A 16 68.65 40.71 -6.35
N ALA A 17 69.32 40.07 -7.31
CA ALA A 17 68.64 39.28 -8.34
C ALA A 17 67.85 38.09 -7.76
N MET A 18 68.36 37.43 -6.71
CA MET A 18 67.63 36.38 -6.00
C MET A 18 66.43 36.92 -5.24
N LEU A 19 66.57 38.08 -4.59
CA LEU A 19 65.49 38.74 -3.87
C LEU A 19 64.37 39.17 -4.83
N ASP A 20 64.72 39.76 -5.97
CA ASP A 20 63.77 40.15 -7.02
C ASP A 20 63.02 38.93 -7.57
N SER A 21 63.73 37.82 -7.80
CA SER A 21 63.11 36.54 -8.21
C SER A 21 62.13 36.03 -7.16
N VAL A 22 62.53 36.00 -5.88
CA VAL A 22 61.64 35.54 -4.79
C VAL A 22 60.42 36.45 -4.66
N VAL A 23 60.59 37.77 -4.77
CA VAL A 23 59.45 38.72 -4.73
C VAL A 23 58.51 38.47 -5.91
N GLY A 24 59.05 38.18 -7.10
CA GLY A 24 58.28 37.76 -8.27
C GLY A 24 57.44 36.51 -7.99
N ASP A 25 58.10 35.43 -7.56
CA ASP A 25 57.44 34.15 -7.24
C ASP A 25 56.39 34.31 -6.14
N THR A 26 56.67 35.14 -5.11
CA THR A 26 55.73 35.40 -4.01
C THR A 26 54.49 36.15 -4.51
N THR A 27 54.65 37.04 -5.49
CA THR A 27 53.55 37.79 -6.10
C THR A 27 52.69 36.88 -6.97
N GLU A 28 53.32 36.00 -7.75
CA GLU A 28 52.62 35.01 -8.59
C GLU A 28 51.86 33.99 -7.74
N LEU A 29 52.49 33.46 -6.68
CA LEU A 29 51.82 32.58 -5.72
C LEU A 29 50.64 33.26 -5.03
N ARG A 30 50.74 34.54 -4.68
CA ARG A 30 49.63 35.28 -4.08
C ARG A 30 48.47 35.44 -5.06
N ALA A 31 48.75 35.72 -6.33
CA ALA A 31 47.73 35.79 -7.38
C ALA A 31 47.06 34.42 -7.59
N TYR A 32 47.85 33.35 -7.63
CA TYR A 32 47.35 31.98 -7.76
C TYR A 32 46.47 31.57 -6.57
N ILE A 33 46.90 31.86 -5.33
CA ILE A 33 46.11 31.62 -4.12
C ILE A 33 44.77 32.37 -4.20
N GLY A 34 44.77 33.62 -4.66
CA GLY A 34 43.55 34.41 -4.86
C GLY A 34 42.60 33.77 -5.87
N SER A 35 43.12 33.23 -6.98
CA SER A 35 42.34 32.50 -8.00
C SER A 35 41.70 31.24 -7.44
N VAL A 36 42.48 30.41 -6.75
CA VAL A 36 41.99 29.16 -6.15
C VAL A 36 40.93 29.45 -5.08
N GLN A 37 41.10 30.51 -4.28
CA GLN A 37 40.11 30.93 -3.30
C GLN A 37 38.78 31.33 -3.94
N ALA A 38 38.82 32.02 -5.09
CA ALA A 38 37.61 32.38 -5.83
C ALA A 38 36.90 31.15 -6.40
N GLU A 39 37.64 30.21 -7.01
CA GLU A 39 37.08 28.94 -7.51
C GLU A 39 36.46 28.07 -6.41
N VAL A 40 37.13 28.00 -5.24
CA VAL A 40 36.60 27.26 -4.08
C VAL A 40 35.29 27.88 -3.59
N GLU A 41 35.17 29.21 -3.60
CA GLU A 41 33.95 29.89 -3.21
C GLU A 41 32.81 29.67 -4.23
N GLU A 42 33.12 29.71 -5.53
CA GLU A 42 32.14 29.40 -6.59
C GLU A 42 31.64 27.94 -6.51
N LEU A 43 32.56 26.99 -6.28
CA LEU A 43 32.21 25.58 -6.08
C LEU A 43 31.33 25.39 -4.83
N ARG A 44 31.64 26.07 -3.72
CA ARG A 44 30.81 26.03 -2.50
C ARG A 44 29.40 26.55 -2.76
N GLN A 45 29.27 27.65 -3.48
CA GLN A 45 27.97 28.20 -3.86
C GLN A 45 27.20 27.24 -4.77
N THR A 46 27.88 26.60 -5.71
CA THR A 46 27.29 25.60 -6.60
C THR A 46 26.80 24.37 -5.82
N VAL A 47 27.62 23.86 -4.89
CA VAL A 47 27.24 22.73 -4.02
C VAL A 47 26.02 23.08 -3.17
N ALA A 48 26.01 24.25 -2.52
CA ALA A 48 24.88 24.71 -1.73
C ALA A 48 23.59 24.84 -2.59
N GLY A 49 23.74 25.34 -3.83
CA GLY A 49 22.63 25.42 -4.78
C GLY A 49 22.11 24.05 -5.23
N LEU A 50 22.99 23.06 -5.39
CA LEU A 50 22.61 21.70 -5.73
C LEU A 50 21.94 20.98 -4.55
N GLU A 51 22.45 21.16 -3.33
CA GLU A 51 21.85 20.62 -2.10
C GLU A 51 20.42 21.14 -1.93
N ALA A 52 20.19 22.45 -2.06
CA ALA A 52 18.85 23.03 -1.98
C ALA A 52 17.88 22.47 -3.05
N ARG A 53 18.38 22.19 -4.26
CA ARG A 53 17.58 21.57 -5.33
C ARG A 53 17.27 20.10 -5.02
N LEU A 54 18.23 19.37 -4.44
CA LEU A 54 18.04 17.97 -4.05
C LEU A 54 17.00 17.86 -2.93
N ASP A 55 17.06 18.75 -1.93
CA ASP A 55 16.06 18.81 -0.86
C ASP A 55 14.64 19.04 -1.40
N LEU A 56 14.49 19.93 -2.39
CA LEU A 56 13.21 20.17 -3.04
C LEU A 56 12.69 18.95 -3.80
N VAL A 57 13.57 18.22 -4.50
CA VAL A 57 13.21 16.99 -5.20
C VAL A 57 12.81 15.90 -4.21
N VAL A 58 13.55 15.74 -3.11
CA VAL A 58 13.23 14.77 -2.06
C VAL A 58 11.90 15.08 -1.39
N ALA A 59 11.63 16.36 -1.08
CA ALA A 59 10.36 16.80 -0.51
C ALA A 59 9.18 16.53 -1.46
N SER A 60 9.33 16.89 -2.74
CA SER A 60 8.32 16.63 -3.78
C SER A 60 8.04 15.13 -3.95
N TRP A 61 9.10 14.31 -3.99
CA TRP A 61 8.94 12.85 -4.11
C TRP A 61 8.27 12.23 -2.87
N THR A 62 8.58 12.73 -1.68
CA THR A 62 7.95 12.28 -0.42
C THR A 62 6.46 12.64 -0.39
N ALA A 63 6.10 13.86 -0.82
CA ALA A 63 4.71 14.29 -0.94
C ALA A 63 3.96 13.41 -1.95
N PHE A 64 4.51 13.26 -3.16
CA PHE A 64 3.92 12.41 -4.20
C PHE A 64 3.72 10.95 -3.74
N ARG A 65 4.70 10.38 -3.01
CA ARG A 65 4.56 9.03 -2.46
C ARG A 65 3.42 8.95 -1.43
N THR A 66 3.30 9.97 -0.57
CA THR A 66 2.23 10.04 0.43
C THR A 66 0.87 10.15 -0.25
N ASP A 67 0.75 10.97 -1.29
CA ASP A 67 -0.50 11.11 -2.07
C ASP A 67 -0.90 9.78 -2.72
N LEU A 68 0.06 9.07 -3.35
CA LEU A 68 -0.20 7.74 -3.92
C LEU A 68 -0.68 6.73 -2.86
N ASP A 69 -0.07 6.74 -1.67
CA ASP A 69 -0.49 5.86 -0.58
C ASP A 69 -1.92 6.22 -0.12
N THR A 70 -2.34 7.49 -0.19
CA THR A 70 -3.72 7.91 0.10
C THR A 70 -4.71 7.49 -0.99
N GLU A 71 -4.40 7.67 -2.27
CA GLU A 71 -5.25 7.24 -3.39
C GLU A 71 -5.43 5.71 -3.40
N GLU A 72 -4.36 4.98 -3.10
CA GLU A 72 -4.39 3.53 -2.97
C GLU A 72 -5.29 3.10 -1.80
N ALA A 73 -5.15 3.75 -0.63
CA ALA A 73 -6.02 3.47 0.51
C ALA A 73 -7.50 3.78 0.21
N GLU A 74 -7.80 4.87 -0.51
CA GLU A 74 -9.16 5.19 -0.95
C GLU A 74 -9.72 4.16 -1.92
N SER A 75 -8.89 3.65 -2.83
CA SER A 75 -9.26 2.57 -3.74
C SER A 75 -9.63 1.30 -2.97
N HIS A 76 -8.86 0.95 -1.93
CA HIS A 76 -9.18 -0.18 -1.06
C HIS A 76 -10.47 0.04 -0.25
N ARG A 77 -10.72 1.24 0.29
CA ARG A 77 -11.99 1.58 0.97
C ARG A 77 -13.19 1.43 0.03
N THR A 78 -13.08 1.99 -1.18
CA THR A 78 -14.13 1.91 -2.20
C THR A 78 -14.44 0.46 -2.58
N LEU A 79 -13.42 -0.38 -2.72
CA LEU A 79 -13.60 -1.80 -2.99
C LEU A 79 -14.24 -2.53 -1.81
N ALA A 80 -13.82 -2.22 -0.58
CA ALA A 80 -14.37 -2.77 0.65
C ALA A 80 -15.86 -2.44 0.78
N ASP A 81 -16.27 -1.20 0.52
CA ASP A 81 -17.68 -0.78 0.55
C ASP A 81 -18.50 -1.51 -0.50
N ARG A 82 -17.98 -1.67 -1.72
CA ARG A 82 -18.63 -2.47 -2.76
C ARG A 82 -18.75 -3.94 -2.37
N TYR A 83 -17.72 -4.50 -1.73
CA TYR A 83 -17.73 -5.86 -1.22
C TYR A 83 -18.79 -6.04 -0.12
N VAL A 84 -18.85 -5.15 0.87
CA VAL A 84 -19.85 -5.17 1.95
C VAL A 84 -21.26 -5.08 1.37
N ASN A 85 -21.51 -4.12 0.48
CA ASN A 85 -22.80 -3.97 -0.21
C ASN A 85 -23.17 -5.22 -1.03
N PHE A 86 -22.20 -5.83 -1.71
CA PHE A 86 -22.43 -7.07 -2.46
C PHE A 86 -22.87 -8.21 -1.53
N VAL A 87 -22.21 -8.39 -0.38
CA VAL A 87 -22.58 -9.42 0.61
C VAL A 87 -23.97 -9.13 1.20
N GLU A 88 -24.19 -7.92 1.70
CA GLU A 88 -25.38 -7.56 2.48
C GLU A 88 -26.64 -7.41 1.63
N GLN A 89 -26.52 -6.92 0.39
CA GLN A 89 -27.68 -6.71 -0.49
C GLN A 89 -27.87 -7.87 -1.46
N SER A 90 -26.79 -8.32 -2.11
CA SER A 90 -26.89 -9.28 -3.22
C SER A 90 -26.86 -10.72 -2.72
N LEU A 91 -25.84 -11.12 -1.96
CA LEU A 91 -25.73 -12.50 -1.47
C LEU A 91 -26.81 -12.82 -0.44
N TYR A 92 -27.03 -11.94 0.53
CA TYR A 92 -28.08 -12.14 1.54
C TYR A 92 -29.47 -12.19 0.89
N GLY A 93 -29.77 -11.30 -0.06
CA GLY A 93 -31.06 -11.29 -0.77
C GLY A 93 -31.35 -12.61 -1.49
N VAL A 94 -30.36 -13.14 -2.22
CA VAL A 94 -30.50 -14.41 -2.96
C VAL A 94 -30.54 -15.61 -2.01
N ALA A 95 -29.69 -15.64 -0.98
CA ALA A 95 -29.72 -16.69 0.03
C ALA A 95 -31.06 -16.74 0.77
N ARG A 96 -31.59 -15.58 1.16
CA ARG A 96 -32.90 -15.45 1.81
C ARG A 96 -34.03 -15.98 0.91
N LYS A 97 -34.03 -15.63 -0.38
CA LYS A 97 -35.02 -16.12 -1.34
C LYS A 97 -34.95 -17.64 -1.51
N ALA A 98 -33.75 -18.20 -1.68
CA ALA A 98 -33.54 -19.64 -1.83
C ALA A 98 -33.95 -20.42 -0.57
N VAL A 99 -33.63 -19.92 0.63
CA VAL A 99 -34.08 -20.52 1.90
C VAL A 99 -35.60 -20.51 2.02
N LYS A 100 -36.25 -19.38 1.70
CA LYS A 100 -37.71 -19.23 1.73
C LYS A 100 -38.41 -20.21 0.78
N GLU A 101 -37.91 -20.35 -0.45
CA GLU A 101 -38.47 -21.30 -1.44
C GLU A 101 -38.38 -22.75 -0.97
N LYS A 102 -37.30 -23.12 -0.27
CA LYS A 102 -37.06 -24.50 0.18
C LYS A 102 -37.78 -24.86 1.49
N HIS A 103 -37.98 -23.89 2.38
CA HIS A 103 -38.41 -24.14 3.75
C HIS A 103 -39.70 -23.42 4.17
N GLY A 104 -40.24 -22.54 3.34
CA GLY A 104 -41.42 -21.71 3.65
C GLY A 104 -41.12 -20.54 4.60
N ASP A 105 -40.45 -20.82 5.71
CA ASP A 105 -39.94 -19.82 6.66
C ASP A 105 -38.47 -19.47 6.39
N ILE A 106 -37.97 -18.41 7.04
CA ILE A 106 -36.62 -17.87 6.89
C ILE A 106 -35.84 -17.98 8.21
N PRO A 107 -35.33 -19.17 8.57
CA PRO A 107 -34.47 -19.31 9.74
C PRO A 107 -33.19 -18.48 9.55
N PRO A 108 -32.88 -17.51 10.43
CA PRO A 108 -31.72 -16.65 10.29
C PRO A 108 -30.41 -17.44 10.16
N ASP A 109 -30.29 -18.54 10.91
CA ASP A 109 -29.13 -19.43 10.89
C ASP A 109 -28.91 -20.08 9.51
N ARG A 110 -29.97 -20.56 8.86
CA ARG A 110 -29.86 -21.15 7.52
C ARG A 110 -29.44 -20.14 6.49
N THR A 111 -29.97 -18.92 6.56
CA THR A 111 -29.55 -17.84 5.66
C THR A 111 -28.09 -17.46 5.91
N ALA A 112 -27.64 -17.34 7.17
CA ALA A 112 -26.25 -17.07 7.51
C ALA A 112 -25.29 -18.16 6.98
N ARG A 113 -25.60 -19.44 7.19
CA ARG A 113 -24.81 -20.56 6.66
C ARG A 113 -24.75 -20.56 5.12
N MET A 114 -25.86 -20.21 4.47
CA MET A 114 -25.90 -20.12 3.02
C MET A 114 -25.02 -18.96 2.51
N VAL A 115 -25.08 -17.79 3.14
CA VAL A 115 -24.18 -16.66 2.82
C VAL A 115 -22.71 -17.03 3.07
N ALA A 116 -22.39 -17.71 4.18
CA ALA A 116 -21.05 -18.20 4.47
C ALA A 116 -20.51 -19.12 3.38
N GLY A 117 -21.33 -20.07 2.93
CA GLY A 117 -21.00 -20.96 1.83
C GLY A 117 -20.76 -20.21 0.51
N LEU A 118 -21.60 -19.22 0.20
CA LEU A 118 -21.43 -18.37 -0.98
C LEU A 118 -20.14 -17.56 -0.92
N CYS A 119 -19.85 -16.91 0.21
CA CYS A 119 -18.62 -16.14 0.39
C CYS A 119 -17.38 -17.03 0.25
N SER A 120 -17.39 -18.21 0.85
CA SER A 120 -16.29 -19.18 0.76
C SER A 120 -16.02 -19.61 -0.68
N GLU A 121 -17.07 -19.81 -1.48
CA GLU A 121 -16.94 -20.19 -2.89
C GLU A 121 -16.50 -19.02 -3.78
N LEU A 122 -16.98 -17.80 -3.50
CA LEU A 122 -16.74 -16.61 -4.33
C LEU A 122 -15.40 -15.92 -4.03
N PHE A 123 -14.95 -15.94 -2.77
CA PHE A 123 -13.79 -15.19 -2.30
C PHE A 123 -12.71 -16.07 -1.65
N GLY A 124 -13.04 -17.30 -1.24
CA GLY A 124 -12.09 -18.24 -0.64
C GLY A 124 -11.38 -19.17 -1.63
N ARG A 125 -11.73 -19.10 -2.92
CA ARG A 125 -11.14 -19.95 -3.97
C ARG A 125 -10.55 -19.12 -5.10
N ALA A 126 -9.49 -19.65 -5.71
CA ALA A 126 -8.95 -19.08 -6.94
C ALA A 126 -9.89 -19.29 -8.14
N ASP A 127 -10.68 -20.37 -8.16
CA ASP A 127 -11.52 -20.80 -9.28
C ASP A 127 -13.03 -20.72 -8.97
N VAL A 128 -13.62 -19.52 -9.06
CA VAL A 128 -15.06 -19.34 -8.81
C VAL A 128 -15.89 -20.13 -9.83
N SER A 129 -16.71 -21.06 -9.35
CA SER A 129 -17.55 -21.93 -10.19
C SER A 129 -19.05 -21.65 -10.02
N GLU A 130 -19.70 -21.18 -11.09
CA GLU A 130 -21.16 -20.96 -11.10
C GLU A 130 -21.95 -22.21 -10.73
N ARG A 131 -21.48 -23.40 -11.13
CA ARG A 131 -22.10 -24.68 -10.77
C ARG A 131 -22.05 -24.93 -9.26
N ARG A 132 -20.98 -24.56 -8.58
CA ARG A 132 -20.87 -24.70 -7.11
C ARG A 132 -21.74 -23.69 -6.39
N VAL A 133 -21.80 -22.45 -6.87
CA VAL A 133 -22.71 -21.42 -6.36
C VAL A 133 -24.17 -21.87 -6.47
N ARG A 134 -24.57 -22.39 -7.65
CA ARG A 134 -25.91 -23.00 -7.85
C ARG A 134 -26.17 -24.15 -6.88
N ARG A 135 -25.18 -25.03 -6.65
CA ARG A 135 -25.29 -26.14 -5.70
C ARG A 135 -25.51 -25.66 -4.26
N ILE A 136 -24.79 -24.62 -3.83
CA ILE A 136 -24.95 -24.03 -2.48
C ILE A 136 -26.37 -23.49 -2.29
N LEU A 137 -26.91 -22.82 -3.32
CA LEU A 137 -28.29 -22.32 -3.31
C LEU A 137 -29.35 -23.42 -3.48
N GLY A 138 -28.96 -24.65 -3.87
CA GLY A 138 -29.90 -25.72 -4.21
C GLY A 138 -30.67 -25.48 -5.52
N VAL A 139 -30.12 -24.66 -6.41
CA VAL A 139 -30.78 -24.16 -7.62
C VAL A 139 -30.34 -24.98 -8.85
N ARG A 140 -31.31 -25.39 -9.68
CA ARG A 140 -31.06 -26.09 -10.95
C ARG A 140 -30.67 -25.13 -12.07
N ALA A 141 -30.18 -25.66 -13.19
CA ALA A 141 -29.72 -24.85 -14.33
C ALA A 141 -30.84 -24.06 -15.02
N ASP A 142 -32.04 -24.61 -15.01
CA ASP A 142 -33.28 -24.08 -15.61
C ASP A 142 -34.09 -23.18 -14.66
N HIS A 143 -33.60 -22.96 -13.44
CA HIS A 143 -34.30 -22.17 -12.44
C HIS A 143 -34.29 -20.67 -12.80
N GLU A 144 -35.35 -19.96 -12.38
CA GLU A 144 -35.45 -18.49 -12.52
C GLU A 144 -34.30 -17.71 -11.85
N LEU A 145 -33.55 -18.34 -10.94
CA LEU A 145 -32.41 -17.74 -10.25
C LEU A 145 -31.10 -17.89 -11.02
N ALA A 146 -31.05 -18.69 -12.09
CA ALA A 146 -29.81 -18.97 -12.82
C ALA A 146 -29.13 -17.69 -13.33
N GLN A 147 -29.88 -16.77 -13.95
CA GLN A 147 -29.35 -15.48 -14.39
C GLN A 147 -28.85 -14.62 -13.23
N THR A 148 -29.52 -14.68 -12.08
CA THR A 148 -29.07 -13.98 -10.87
C THR A 148 -27.77 -14.57 -10.35
N VAL A 149 -27.61 -15.89 -10.34
CA VAL A 149 -26.36 -16.55 -9.95
C VAL A 149 -25.20 -16.17 -10.88
N GLN A 150 -25.44 -16.14 -12.20
CA GLN A 150 -24.43 -15.71 -13.16
C GLN A 150 -24.00 -14.27 -12.91
N ARG A 151 -24.94 -13.35 -12.63
CA ARG A 151 -24.63 -11.97 -12.26
C ARG A 151 -23.80 -11.88 -10.98
N LEU A 152 -24.16 -12.64 -9.94
CA LEU A 152 -23.38 -12.69 -8.69
C LEU A 152 -21.94 -13.14 -8.92
N VAL A 153 -21.73 -14.20 -9.71
CA VAL A 153 -20.39 -14.71 -10.05
C VAL A 153 -19.59 -13.66 -10.82
N THR A 154 -20.19 -13.00 -11.81
CA THR A 154 -19.55 -11.93 -12.57
C THR A 154 -19.17 -10.75 -11.68
N GLN A 155 -20.06 -10.31 -10.79
CA GLN A 155 -19.79 -9.22 -9.85
C GLN A 155 -18.67 -9.58 -8.87
N ALA A 156 -18.70 -10.77 -8.27
CA ALA A 156 -17.65 -11.23 -7.37
C ALA A 156 -16.29 -11.31 -8.07
N ARG A 157 -16.24 -11.85 -9.30
CA ARG A 157 -15.02 -11.85 -10.12
C ARG A 157 -14.52 -10.45 -10.41
N GLY A 158 -15.42 -9.49 -10.64
CA GLY A 158 -15.06 -8.08 -10.79
C GLY A 158 -14.38 -7.52 -9.55
N ILE A 159 -14.95 -7.77 -8.36
CA ILE A 159 -14.36 -7.37 -7.07
C ILE A 159 -12.98 -8.03 -6.88
N VAL A 160 -12.86 -9.33 -7.12
CA VAL A 160 -11.58 -10.06 -7.01
C VAL A 160 -10.54 -9.52 -7.99
N ALA A 161 -10.89 -9.36 -9.26
CA ALA A 161 -9.98 -8.85 -10.29
C ALA A 161 -9.52 -7.41 -10.02
N GLU A 162 -10.35 -6.59 -9.37
CA GLU A 162 -9.98 -5.24 -8.94
C GLU A 162 -8.97 -5.27 -7.80
N SER A 163 -9.17 -6.09 -6.76
CA SER A 163 -8.21 -6.26 -5.67
C SER A 163 -6.82 -6.71 -6.14
N VAL A 164 -6.76 -7.54 -7.19
CA VAL A 164 -5.51 -8.09 -7.74
C VAL A 164 -4.77 -7.05 -8.60
N ARG A 165 -5.49 -6.08 -9.17
CA ARG A 165 -4.92 -4.99 -9.98
C ARG A 165 -4.33 -3.85 -9.14
N MET A 166 -4.70 -3.77 -7.86
CA MET A 166 -4.12 -2.80 -6.92
C MET A 166 -2.65 -3.16 -6.64
N LYS A 167 -1.83 -2.13 -6.38
CA LYS A 167 -0.39 -2.29 -6.12
C LYS A 167 -0.16 -3.16 -4.89
N THR A 168 -0.90 -2.89 -3.82
CA THR A 168 -0.98 -3.71 -2.62
C THR A 168 -2.15 -4.68 -2.77
N ARG A 169 -1.84 -5.95 -3.05
CA ARG A 169 -2.89 -6.94 -3.26
C ARG A 169 -3.69 -7.15 -1.97
N GLY A 170 -5.01 -7.00 -2.10
CA GLY A 170 -5.93 -7.38 -1.04
C GLY A 170 -6.18 -8.88 -1.00
N PHE A 171 -6.61 -9.37 0.15
CA PHE A 171 -7.06 -10.75 0.33
C PHE A 171 -8.27 -10.80 1.26
N TRP A 172 -8.96 -11.95 1.24
CA TRP A 172 -10.11 -12.22 2.10
C TRP A 172 -9.71 -13.15 3.24
N GLU A 173 -9.86 -12.68 4.47
CA GLU A 173 -9.48 -13.42 5.67
C GLU A 173 -10.70 -14.14 6.26
N PHE A 174 -10.65 -15.48 6.23
CA PHE A 174 -11.69 -16.37 6.77
C PHE A 174 -11.36 -16.94 8.15
N ASP A 175 -10.12 -16.76 8.62
CA ASP A 175 -9.65 -17.41 9.84
C ASP A 175 -10.39 -16.88 11.06
N HIS A 176 -10.88 -17.79 11.89
CA HIS A 176 -11.51 -17.50 13.18
C HIS A 176 -11.28 -18.65 14.15
N ILE A 177 -11.50 -18.40 15.44
CA ILE A 177 -11.45 -19.42 16.48
C ILE A 177 -12.89 -19.69 16.95
N PRO A 178 -13.50 -20.84 16.58
CA PRO A 178 -14.82 -21.20 17.09
C PRO A 178 -14.84 -21.27 18.62
N GLY A 179 -15.88 -20.72 19.24
CA GLY A 179 -16.06 -20.66 20.69
C GLY A 179 -15.32 -19.51 21.38
N ALA A 180 -14.49 -18.74 20.66
CA ALA A 180 -13.84 -17.57 21.22
C ALA A 180 -14.82 -16.38 21.33
N PRO A 181 -14.59 -15.44 22.26
CA PRO A 181 -15.30 -14.15 22.27
C PRO A 181 -15.09 -13.39 20.95
N LEU A 182 -16.04 -12.51 20.63
CA LEU A 182 -15.94 -11.62 19.47
C LEU A 182 -14.71 -10.70 19.58
N ASP A 183 -13.81 -10.73 18.60
CA ASP A 183 -12.71 -9.76 18.51
C ASP A 183 -13.20 -8.50 17.79
N GLU A 184 -13.63 -7.49 18.54
CA GLU A 184 -14.20 -6.24 17.98
C GLU A 184 -13.26 -5.50 17.02
N SER A 185 -11.94 -5.72 17.12
CA SER A 185 -10.98 -5.07 16.22
C SER A 185 -11.01 -5.65 14.81
N ARG A 186 -11.36 -6.94 14.68
CA ARG A 186 -11.34 -7.71 13.43
C ARG A 186 -12.71 -8.18 12.97
N GLN A 187 -13.68 -8.26 13.89
CA GLN A 187 -14.94 -8.94 13.71
C GLN A 187 -16.12 -8.03 14.09
N GLN A 188 -17.27 -8.34 13.52
CA GLN A 188 -18.54 -7.72 13.83
C GLN A 188 -19.64 -8.79 13.77
N ALA A 189 -20.56 -8.78 14.74
CA ALA A 189 -21.68 -9.69 14.75
C ALA A 189 -22.55 -9.54 13.49
N TRP A 190 -23.04 -10.67 12.96
CA TRP A 190 -23.91 -10.71 11.79
C TRP A 190 -25.37 -10.47 12.20
N ALA A 191 -26.01 -9.47 11.60
CA ALA A 191 -27.41 -9.14 11.85
C ALA A 191 -27.70 -8.89 13.36
N ARG A 192 -28.69 -9.59 13.94
CA ARG A 192 -29.13 -9.42 15.34
C ARG A 192 -28.52 -10.46 16.30
N CYS A 193 -27.34 -10.98 15.96
CA CYS A 193 -26.63 -11.87 16.87
C CYS A 193 -26.16 -11.07 18.10
N ASP A 194 -26.15 -11.70 19.27
CA ASP A 194 -25.61 -11.09 20.48
C ASP A 194 -24.07 -11.03 20.37
N GLU A 195 -23.49 -9.87 20.62
CA GLU A 195 -22.04 -9.65 20.57
C GLU A 195 -21.31 -10.26 21.77
N SER A 196 -22.04 -10.58 22.85
CA SER A 196 -21.51 -11.24 24.04
C SER A 196 -21.43 -12.76 23.90
N ASP A 197 -22.17 -13.34 22.96
CA ASP A 197 -22.12 -14.78 22.66
C ASP A 197 -20.82 -15.13 21.89
N PRO A 198 -20.25 -16.33 22.10
CA PRO A 198 -19.02 -16.73 21.42
C PRO A 198 -19.25 -16.95 19.92
N VAL A 199 -18.19 -16.73 19.14
CA VAL A 199 -18.18 -16.88 17.68
C VAL A 199 -18.36 -18.34 17.27
N GLU A 200 -19.35 -18.62 16.43
CA GLU A 200 -19.58 -19.96 15.86
C GLU A 200 -18.85 -20.10 14.51
N PHE A 201 -19.13 -19.20 13.57
CA PHE A 201 -18.53 -19.22 12.23
C PHE A 201 -18.50 -17.85 11.53
N VAL A 202 -17.59 -17.70 10.57
CA VAL A 202 -17.53 -16.53 9.68
C VAL A 202 -18.62 -16.61 8.61
N VAL A 203 -19.48 -15.60 8.56
CA VAL A 203 -20.51 -15.41 7.53
C VAL A 203 -19.94 -14.70 6.31
N ALA A 204 -19.09 -13.69 6.53
CA ALA A 204 -18.40 -12.97 5.47
C ALA A 204 -16.96 -12.65 5.92
N PRO A 205 -15.94 -12.95 5.10
CA PRO A 205 -14.55 -12.68 5.45
C PRO A 205 -14.24 -11.18 5.56
N ALA A 206 -13.16 -10.84 6.25
CA ALA A 206 -12.62 -9.49 6.23
C ALA A 206 -11.93 -9.22 4.88
N TYR A 207 -11.87 -7.96 4.47
CA TYR A 207 -11.02 -7.53 3.36
C TYR A 207 -9.80 -6.78 3.93
N VAL A 208 -8.62 -7.33 3.67
CA VAL A 208 -7.34 -6.85 4.21
C VAL A 208 -6.38 -6.55 3.06
N ALA A 209 -5.71 -5.39 3.11
CA ALA A 209 -4.64 -5.04 2.18
C ALA A 209 -3.57 -4.24 2.91
N GLY A 210 -2.29 -4.53 2.65
CA GLY A 210 -1.17 -3.80 3.25
C GLY A 210 -1.15 -3.84 4.78
N GLY A 211 -1.65 -4.92 5.39
CA GLY A 211 -1.80 -5.04 6.84
C GLY A 211 -2.96 -4.24 7.44
N THR A 212 -3.72 -3.51 6.63
CA THR A 212 -4.90 -2.74 7.07
C THR A 212 -6.17 -3.50 6.78
N THR A 213 -7.07 -3.58 7.77
CA THR A 213 -8.41 -4.14 7.62
C THR A 213 -9.36 -3.06 7.13
N TYR A 214 -9.83 -3.17 5.89
CA TYR A 214 -10.76 -2.22 5.28
C TYR A 214 -12.22 -2.61 5.49
N SER A 215 -12.48 -3.91 5.73
CA SER A 215 -13.79 -4.43 6.14
C SER A 215 -13.59 -5.53 7.16
N ARG A 216 -14.29 -5.47 8.29
CA ARG A 216 -14.23 -6.47 9.36
C ARG A 216 -14.95 -7.76 8.94
N GLN A 217 -14.51 -8.89 9.49
CA GLN A 217 -15.22 -10.15 9.34
C GLN A 217 -16.63 -10.01 9.90
N ARG A 218 -17.62 -10.56 9.21
CA ARG A 218 -18.95 -10.75 9.78
C ARG A 218 -19.07 -12.15 10.32
N VAL A 219 -19.43 -12.28 11.59
CA VAL A 219 -19.48 -13.59 12.27
C VAL A 219 -20.85 -13.87 12.86
N ARG A 220 -21.25 -15.14 12.81
CA ARG A 220 -22.39 -15.65 13.56
C ARG A 220 -21.89 -16.04 14.95
N THR A 221 -22.52 -15.52 16.00
CA THR A 221 -22.31 -15.98 17.38
C THR A 221 -23.33 -17.07 17.73
N SER A 222 -23.03 -17.94 18.68
CA SER A 222 -23.96 -18.99 19.11
C SER A 222 -25.09 -18.34 19.91
N ALA A 223 -26.26 -18.14 19.29
CA ALA A 223 -27.42 -17.63 20.02
C ALA A 223 -27.75 -18.58 21.17
N SER A 224 -27.65 -18.09 22.40
CA SER A 224 -28.19 -18.75 23.59
C SER A 224 -29.72 -18.87 23.53
#